data_AF-A0A7D4GDP5-F1
#
_entry.id   AF-A0A7D4GDP5-F1
#
_cell.length_a   1.000
_cell.length_b   1.000
_cell.length_c   1.000
_cell.angle_alpha   90.00
_cell.angle_beta   90.00
_cell.angle_gamma   90.00
#
_symmetry.space_group_name_H-M   'P 1'
#
loop_
_entity.id
_entity.type
_entity.pdbx_description
1 polymer ?
#
loop_
_entity_poly.entity_id
_entity_poly.type
_entity_poly.pdbx_seq_one_letter_code
_entity_poly.pdbx_strand_id
1 'polypeptide(L)'
;MEKERKTKTRKRIILQILMWTCILFSVGTCTRYILWVSLHRAKPNNQPEYSAKEECYFKELEKKDNWKSPSRYLYNIDKKGKALVSDSVFLNTPYAYSLRIEIKDSTTFFSLPSKTGDTIALYLYNHVVDRNPELQRIIIGFSYIERIDERASIGHSRTEEYAVRGKRLVKLKYDME
;
A
#
# COMPACT_ATOMS: atom_id res chain seq x y z
N MET A 1 11.93 -39.42 -62.54
CA MET A 1 12.82 -39.04 -61.43
C MET A 1 12.95 -37.52 -61.19
N GLU A 2 13.07 -36.67 -62.22
CA GLU A 2 13.26 -35.21 -62.01
C GLU A 2 11.99 -34.49 -61.46
N LYS A 3 10.81 -34.89 -61.94
CA LYS A 3 9.51 -34.34 -61.52
C LYS A 3 9.27 -34.57 -60.02
N GLU A 4 9.53 -35.78 -59.52
CA GLU A 4 9.38 -36.14 -58.10
C GLU A 4 10.36 -35.40 -57.17
N ARG A 5 11.61 -35.18 -57.60
CA ARG A 5 12.57 -34.35 -56.84
C ARG A 5 12.08 -32.91 -56.71
N LYS A 6 11.58 -32.30 -57.79
CA LYS A 6 11.02 -30.92 -57.76
C LYS A 6 9.81 -30.82 -56.81
N THR A 7 8.91 -31.81 -56.80
CA THR A 7 7.76 -31.82 -55.89
C THR A 7 8.18 -31.96 -54.42
N LYS A 8 9.19 -32.80 -54.13
CA LYS A 8 9.72 -33.01 -52.78
C LYS A 8 10.41 -31.76 -52.23
N THR A 9 11.17 -31.04 -53.06
CA THR A 9 11.79 -29.75 -52.70
C THR A 9 10.74 -28.67 -52.47
N ARG A 10 9.71 -28.59 -53.32
CA ARG A 10 8.61 -27.62 -53.17
C ARG A 10 7.81 -27.85 -51.89
N LYS A 11 7.51 -29.10 -51.54
CA LYS A 11 6.88 -29.48 -50.26
C LYS A 11 7.73 -29.06 -49.05
N ARG A 12 9.06 -29.24 -49.13
CA ARG A 12 9.99 -28.85 -48.05
C ARG A 12 10.03 -27.33 -47.82
N ILE A 13 10.02 -26.55 -48.91
CA ILE A 13 9.96 -25.08 -48.83
C ILE A 13 8.64 -24.62 -48.22
N ILE A 14 7.50 -25.20 -48.64
CA ILE A 14 6.19 -24.88 -48.06
C ILE A 14 6.15 -25.22 -46.56
N LEU A 15 6.71 -26.36 -46.16
CA LEU A 15 6.79 -26.76 -44.75
C LEU A 15 7.64 -25.80 -43.92
N GLN A 16 8.76 -25.33 -44.47
CA GLN A 16 9.61 -24.33 -43.83
C GLN A 16 8.88 -23.00 -43.66
N ILE A 17 8.17 -22.52 -44.69
CA ILE A 17 7.37 -21.29 -44.61
C ILE A 17 6.30 -21.43 -43.52
N LEU A 18 5.55 -22.53 -43.50
CA LEU A 18 4.53 -22.81 -42.48
C LEU A 18 5.12 -22.80 -41.06
N MET A 19 6.24 -23.48 -40.88
CA MET A 19 6.93 -23.53 -39.59
C MET A 19 7.38 -22.14 -39.14
N TRP A 20 7.98 -21.35 -40.03
CA TRP A 20 8.37 -19.96 -39.72
C TRP A 20 7.16 -19.08 -39.41
N THR A 21 6.05 -19.23 -40.13
CA THR A 21 4.82 -18.47 -39.84
C THR A 21 4.21 -18.84 -38.49
N CYS A 22 4.22 -20.13 -38.11
CA CYS A 22 3.75 -20.57 -36.80
C CYS A 22 4.63 -20.03 -35.67
N ILE A 23 5.95 -20.01 -35.86
CA ILE A 23 6.89 -19.44 -34.88
C ILE A 23 6.63 -17.94 -34.72
N LEU A 24 6.54 -17.19 -35.81
CA LEU A 24 6.28 -15.75 -35.76
C LEU A 24 4.94 -15.43 -35.10
N PHE A 25 3.90 -16.19 -35.43
CA PHE A 25 2.59 -16.02 -34.80
C PHE A 25 2.64 -16.32 -33.30
N SER A 26 3.29 -17.41 -32.89
CA SER A 26 3.48 -17.78 -31.49
C SER A 26 4.26 -16.72 -30.70
N VAL A 27 5.33 -16.18 -31.27
CA VAL A 27 6.10 -15.08 -30.64
C VAL A 27 5.26 -13.81 -30.53
N GLY A 28 4.48 -13.48 -31.56
CA GLY A 28 3.62 -12.30 -31.57
C GLY A 28 2.48 -12.39 -30.53
N THR A 29 1.85 -13.55 -30.38
CA THR A 29 0.81 -13.75 -29.38
C THR A 29 1.38 -13.79 -27.95
N CYS A 30 2.52 -14.45 -27.74
CA CYS A 30 3.20 -14.48 -26.44
C CYS A 30 3.64 -13.07 -26.00
N THR A 31 4.25 -12.28 -26.88
CA THR A 31 4.68 -10.91 -26.56
C THR A 31 3.49 -10.00 -26.24
N ARG A 32 2.41 -10.09 -27.03
CA ARG A 32 1.17 -9.35 -26.76
C ARG A 32 0.54 -9.74 -25.41
N TYR A 33 0.55 -11.02 -25.07
CA TYR A 33 0.06 -11.51 -23.78
C TYR A 33 0.91 -10.99 -22.62
N ILE A 34 2.24 -11.06 -22.71
CA ILE A 34 3.15 -10.57 -21.66
C ILE A 34 2.97 -9.05 -21.44
N LEU A 35 2.85 -8.27 -22.52
CA LEU A 35 2.59 -6.83 -22.44
C LEU A 35 1.23 -6.54 -21.79
N TRP A 36 0.19 -7.27 -22.18
CA TRP A 36 -1.14 -7.13 -21.61
C TRP A 36 -1.13 -7.44 -20.11
N VAL A 37 -0.54 -8.56 -19.69
CA VAL A 37 -0.40 -8.94 -18.27
C VAL A 37 0.41 -7.90 -17.50
N SER A 38 1.50 -7.36 -18.08
CA SER A 38 2.35 -6.37 -17.42
C SER A 38 1.61 -5.04 -17.21
N LEU A 39 0.81 -4.60 -18.18
CA LEU A 39 0.02 -3.37 -18.08
C LEU A 39 -1.14 -3.47 -17.09
N HIS A 40 -1.73 -4.67 -16.94
CA HIS A 40 -2.86 -4.91 -16.04
C HIS A 40 -2.43 -5.49 -14.69
N ARG A 41 -1.13 -5.63 -14.44
CA ARG A 41 -0.63 -6.05 -13.14
C ARG A 41 -0.93 -4.95 -12.14
N ALA A 42 -1.58 -5.30 -11.03
CA ALA A 42 -1.69 -4.38 -9.91
C ALA A 42 -0.29 -3.85 -9.55
N LYS A 43 -0.17 -2.54 -9.30
CA LYS A 43 1.09 -1.97 -8.84
C LYS A 43 1.56 -2.77 -7.62
N PRO A 44 2.84 -3.18 -7.56
CA PRO A 44 3.35 -3.88 -6.39
C PRO A 44 3.15 -3.00 -5.15
N ASN A 45 2.73 -3.63 -4.04
CA ASN A 45 2.67 -2.94 -2.76
C ASN A 45 4.10 -2.71 -2.29
N ASN A 46 4.61 -1.50 -2.47
CA ASN A 46 5.98 -1.13 -2.10
C ASN A 46 6.08 -0.69 -0.63
N GLN A 47 5.09 -1.05 0.19
CA GLN A 47 5.18 -0.92 1.64
C GLN A 47 6.03 -2.07 2.19
N PRO A 48 6.92 -1.81 3.16
CA PRO A 48 7.61 -2.90 3.85
C PRO A 48 6.59 -3.80 4.56
N GLU A 49 6.96 -5.05 4.80
CA GLU A 49 6.13 -5.95 5.61
C GLU A 49 5.98 -5.43 7.04
N TYR A 50 5.01 -5.98 7.77
CA TYR A 50 4.87 -5.69 9.19
C TYR A 50 5.94 -6.42 9.97
N SER A 51 6.54 -5.73 10.93
CA SER A 51 7.36 -6.37 11.95
C SER A 51 6.49 -7.21 12.88
N ALA A 52 7.09 -8.22 13.54
CA ALA A 52 6.36 -9.05 14.51
C ALA A 52 5.72 -8.23 15.66
N LYS A 53 6.32 -7.10 16.04
CA LYS A 53 5.77 -6.19 17.04
C LYS A 53 4.52 -5.47 16.52
N GLU A 54 4.55 -5.02 15.27
CA GLU A 54 3.39 -4.40 14.62
C GLU A 54 2.24 -5.40 14.50
N GLU A 55 2.51 -6.61 14.02
CA GLU A 55 1.50 -7.66 13.91
C GLU A 55 0.86 -7.99 15.26
N CYS A 56 1.68 -8.16 16.31
CA CYS A 56 1.20 -8.41 17.65
C CYS A 56 0.33 -7.25 18.15
N TYR A 57 0.80 -6.01 18.00
CA TYR A 57 0.06 -4.85 18.46
C TYR A 57 -1.24 -4.63 17.69
N PHE A 58 -1.26 -4.84 16.38
CA PHE A 58 -2.47 -4.68 15.56
C PHE A 58 -3.52 -5.71 15.94
N LYS A 59 -3.12 -6.96 16.23
CA LYS A 59 -4.03 -7.97 16.80
C LYS A 59 -4.61 -7.54 18.14
N GLU A 60 -3.84 -6.88 19.01
CA GLU A 60 -4.39 -6.34 20.27
C GLU A 60 -5.38 -5.19 20.03
N LEU A 61 -5.11 -4.32 19.05
CA LEU A 61 -6.05 -3.26 18.68
C LEU A 61 -7.35 -3.81 18.08
N GLU A 62 -7.29 -4.90 17.31
CA GLU A 62 -8.47 -5.58 16.75
C GLU A 62 -9.40 -6.19 17.79
N LYS A 63 -8.88 -6.50 19.00
CA LYS A 63 -9.71 -6.99 20.11
C LYS A 63 -10.60 -5.90 20.71
N LYS A 64 -10.35 -4.62 20.41
CA LYS A 64 -11.21 -3.53 20.87
C LYS A 64 -12.54 -3.62 20.16
N ASP A 65 -13.61 -3.57 20.94
CA ASP A 65 -14.95 -3.69 20.38
C ASP A 65 -15.21 -2.59 19.33
N ASN A 66 -15.84 -2.99 18.23
CA ASN A 66 -16.15 -2.15 17.07
C ASN A 66 -14.97 -1.51 16.33
N TRP A 67 -13.73 -1.93 16.60
CA TRP A 67 -12.58 -1.54 15.77
C TRP A 67 -12.43 -2.53 14.62
N LYS A 68 -12.12 -2.05 13.42
CA LYS A 68 -11.66 -2.89 12.32
C LYS A 68 -10.14 -2.99 12.35
N SER A 69 -9.62 -3.92 11.56
CA SER A 69 -8.19 -4.15 11.36
C SER A 69 -7.43 -2.84 11.11
N PRO A 70 -6.49 -2.47 11.98
CA PRO A 70 -5.62 -1.33 11.74
C PRO A 70 -4.83 -1.53 10.46
N SER A 71 -4.67 -0.45 9.71
CA SER A 71 -3.83 -0.42 8.52
C SER A 71 -2.69 0.56 8.72
N ARG A 72 -1.49 0.17 8.29
CA ARG A 72 -0.31 1.01 8.35
C ARG A 72 0.10 1.45 6.96
N TYR A 73 0.45 2.72 6.85
CA TYR A 73 1.03 3.30 5.66
C TYR A 73 2.25 4.14 6.02
N LEU A 74 3.39 3.83 5.40
CA LEU A 74 4.62 4.59 5.51
C LEU A 74 4.82 5.41 4.24
N TYR A 75 5.44 6.57 4.38
CA TYR A 75 5.83 7.40 3.25
C TYR A 75 7.01 8.29 3.61
N ASN A 76 7.88 8.55 2.65
CA ASN A 76 9.00 9.47 2.85
C ASN A 76 8.50 10.92 2.88
N ILE A 77 9.21 11.76 3.63
CA ILE A 77 8.86 13.16 3.81
C ILE A 77 10.03 14.08 3.49
N ASP A 78 9.72 15.30 3.03
CA ASP A 78 10.71 16.34 2.81
C ASP A 78 11.17 16.99 4.14
N LYS A 79 12.10 17.95 4.05
CA LYS A 79 12.60 18.70 5.22
C LYS A 79 11.53 19.51 5.95
N LYS A 80 10.39 19.81 5.30
CA LYS A 80 9.22 20.49 5.89
C LYS A 80 8.21 19.47 6.43
N GLY A 81 8.48 18.17 6.28
CA GLY A 81 7.64 17.06 6.65
C GLY A 81 6.43 16.84 5.74
N LYS A 82 6.47 17.35 4.51
CA LYS A 82 5.46 17.06 3.48
C LYS A 82 5.73 15.71 2.86
N ALA A 83 4.66 14.97 2.55
CA ALA A 83 4.78 13.68 1.86
C ALA A 83 5.46 13.85 0.50
N LEU A 84 6.46 13.00 0.24
CA LEU A 84 7.07 12.88 -1.07
C LEU A 84 6.22 11.92 -1.90
N VAL A 85 5.91 12.31 -3.14
CA VAL A 85 5.25 11.44 -4.09
C VAL A 85 6.27 10.42 -4.58
N SER A 86 6.22 9.22 -4.02
CA SER A 86 7.07 8.11 -4.39
C SER A 86 6.25 6.83 -4.41
N ASP A 87 6.48 5.99 -5.41
CA ASP A 87 5.88 4.67 -5.45
C ASP A 87 6.47 3.76 -4.36
N SER A 88 7.66 4.06 -3.81
CA SER A 88 8.36 3.23 -2.81
C SER A 88 8.75 4.00 -1.55
N VAL A 89 8.90 3.29 -0.43
CA VAL A 89 9.33 3.85 0.86
C VAL A 89 10.74 3.40 1.21
N PHE A 90 11.61 4.34 1.54
CA PHE A 90 12.98 4.09 1.96
C PHE A 90 13.18 4.46 3.43
N LEU A 91 13.32 3.46 4.31
CA LEU A 91 13.42 3.66 5.77
C LEU A 91 14.76 4.26 6.23
N ASN A 92 15.72 4.40 5.33
CA ASN A 92 16.99 5.12 5.52
C ASN A 92 16.90 6.60 5.11
N THR A 93 15.70 7.09 4.81
CA THR A 93 15.42 8.50 4.55
C THR A 93 14.27 8.94 5.43
N PRO A 94 14.16 10.25 5.76
CA PRO A 94 13.09 10.77 6.60
C PRO A 94 11.72 10.25 6.18
N TYR A 95 10.97 9.70 7.13
CA TYR A 95 9.66 9.12 6.84
C TYR A 95 8.64 9.35 7.95
N ALA A 96 7.39 9.16 7.56
CA ALA A 96 6.23 9.23 8.42
C ALA A 96 5.60 7.84 8.57
N TYR A 97 5.15 7.54 9.79
CA TYR A 97 4.40 6.35 10.13
C TYR A 97 2.93 6.70 10.30
N SER A 98 2.06 6.24 9.41
CA SER A 98 0.62 6.46 9.52
C SER A 98 -0.08 5.17 9.94
N LEU A 99 -0.80 5.20 11.06
CA LEU A 99 -1.73 4.16 11.47
C LEU A 99 -3.16 4.66 11.25
N ARG A 100 -3.97 3.91 10.50
CA ARG A 100 -5.40 4.17 10.33
C ARG A 100 -6.20 3.05 10.96
N ILE A 101 -7.22 3.44 11.73
CA ILE A 101 -8.15 2.54 12.40
C ILE A 101 -9.55 2.92 11.94
N GLU A 102 -10.23 2.00 11.27
CA GLU A 102 -11.63 2.19 10.92
C GLU A 102 -12.51 1.70 12.08
N ILE A 103 -13.47 2.53 12.47
CA ILE A 103 -14.45 2.25 13.51
C ILE A 103 -15.76 1.85 12.84
N LYS A 104 -16.38 0.78 13.32
CA LYS A 104 -17.56 0.17 12.68
C LYS A 104 -18.83 0.99 12.88
N ASP A 105 -19.00 1.60 14.05
CA ASP A 105 -20.24 2.29 14.42
C ASP A 105 -19.98 3.72 14.90
N SER A 106 -21.02 4.55 14.78
CA SER A 106 -20.99 5.97 15.15
C SER A 106 -20.78 6.19 16.64
N THR A 107 -21.40 5.37 17.50
CA THR A 107 -21.33 5.54 18.95
C THR A 107 -19.90 5.37 19.43
N THR A 108 -19.22 4.31 19.00
CA THR A 108 -17.81 4.08 19.32
C THR A 108 -16.96 5.23 18.78
N PHE A 109 -17.19 5.69 17.54
CA PHE A 109 -16.39 6.75 16.94
C PHE A 109 -16.52 8.09 17.70
N PHE A 110 -17.75 8.54 17.96
CA PHE A 110 -18.00 9.83 18.63
C PHE A 110 -17.72 9.80 20.14
N SER A 111 -17.66 8.62 20.75
CA SER A 111 -17.27 8.46 22.15
C SER A 111 -15.78 8.20 22.36
N LEU A 112 -14.97 8.12 21.28
CA LEU A 112 -13.53 7.89 21.38
C LEU A 112 -12.88 8.93 22.32
N PRO A 113 -12.22 8.49 23.41
CA PRO A 113 -11.57 9.41 24.33
C PRO A 113 -10.61 10.35 23.62
N SER A 114 -10.53 11.61 24.07
CA SER A 114 -9.68 12.63 23.46
C SER A 114 -8.18 12.28 23.47
N LYS A 115 -7.74 11.43 24.39
CA LYS A 115 -6.34 10.99 24.52
C LYS A 115 -6.02 9.65 23.83
N THR A 116 -6.97 9.08 23.08
CA THR A 116 -6.79 7.76 22.46
C THR A 116 -5.61 7.75 21.48
N GLY A 117 -5.54 8.73 20.58
CA GLY A 117 -4.42 8.82 19.63
C GLY A 117 -3.09 9.14 20.32
N ASP A 118 -3.08 9.97 21.38
CA ASP A 118 -1.87 10.24 22.18
C ASP A 118 -1.28 8.94 22.74
N THR A 119 -2.16 8.10 23.31
CA THR A 119 -1.77 6.83 23.93
C THR A 119 -1.22 5.85 22.90
N ILE A 120 -1.89 5.74 21.74
CA ILE A 120 -1.45 4.87 20.65
C ILE A 120 -0.12 5.35 20.06
N ALA A 121 0.02 6.65 19.78
CA ALA A 121 1.25 7.21 19.23
C ALA A 121 2.43 6.97 20.16
N LEU A 122 2.25 7.20 21.47
CA LEU A 122 3.27 6.96 22.48
C LEU A 122 3.65 5.48 22.58
N TYR A 123 2.66 4.58 22.53
CA TYR A 123 2.92 3.14 22.57
C TYR A 123 3.67 2.68 21.32
N LEU A 124 3.24 3.13 20.14
CA LEU A 124 3.90 2.84 18.87
C LEU A 124 5.38 3.24 18.91
N TYR A 125 5.66 4.48 19.30
CA TYR A 125 7.02 5.04 19.36
C TYR A 125 7.93 4.32 20.35
N ASN A 126 7.41 3.90 21.51
CA ASN A 126 8.22 3.31 22.56
C ASN A 126 8.41 1.79 22.43
N HIS A 127 7.41 1.09 21.86
CA HIS A 127 7.32 -0.37 21.98
C HIS A 127 7.15 -1.10 20.64
N VAL A 128 6.66 -0.45 19.59
CA VAL A 128 6.28 -1.14 18.35
C VAL A 128 7.24 -0.79 17.22
N VAL A 129 7.38 0.49 16.92
CA VAL A 129 8.27 0.97 15.88
C VAL A 129 9.68 0.91 16.44
N ASP A 130 10.57 0.23 15.72
CA ASP A 130 11.99 0.26 16.08
C ASP A 130 12.46 1.71 16.11
N ARG A 131 13.41 2.04 17.01
CA ARG A 131 13.94 3.40 17.21
C ARG A 131 14.80 3.84 16.03
N ASN A 132 14.21 3.88 14.85
CA ASN A 132 14.80 4.32 13.62
C ASN A 132 14.99 5.84 13.69
N PRO A 133 16.22 6.35 13.57
CA PRO A 133 16.48 7.79 13.60
C PRO A 133 15.79 8.58 12.47
N GLU A 134 15.42 7.91 11.38
CA GLU A 134 14.74 8.51 10.24
C GLU A 134 13.22 8.64 10.42
N LEU A 135 12.66 8.04 11.47
CA LEU A 135 11.26 8.24 11.82
C LEU A 135 11.06 9.67 12.35
N GLN A 136 10.36 10.49 11.58
CA GLN A 136 10.15 11.89 11.93
C GLN A 136 8.70 12.23 12.28
N ARG A 137 7.73 11.45 11.81
CA ARG A 137 6.31 11.68 12.10
C ARG A 137 5.58 10.39 12.44
N ILE A 138 4.64 10.47 13.37
CA ILE A 138 3.63 9.45 13.62
C ILE A 138 2.26 10.11 13.42
N ILE A 139 1.39 9.47 12.65
CA ILE A 139 0.05 9.94 12.34
C ILE A 139 -0.94 8.86 12.75
N ILE A 140 -1.89 9.22 13.61
CA ILE A 140 -2.97 8.33 14.04
C ILE A 140 -4.28 8.85 13.46
N GLY A 141 -4.89 8.05 12.59
CA GLY A 141 -6.19 8.36 11.99
C GLY A 141 -7.26 7.39 12.49
N PHE A 142 -8.40 7.94 12.90
CA PHE A 142 -9.64 7.20 13.10
C PHE A 142 -10.61 7.58 12.00
N SER A 143 -11.33 6.62 11.43
CA SER A 143 -12.35 6.89 10.43
C SER A 143 -13.62 6.09 10.69
N TYR A 144 -14.77 6.68 10.37
CA TYR A 144 -16.07 6.03 10.40
C TYR A 144 -16.83 6.40 9.14
N ILE A 145 -17.50 5.44 8.51
CA ILE A 145 -18.35 5.69 7.34
C ILE A 145 -19.81 5.51 7.77
N GLU A 146 -20.54 6.62 7.79
CA GLU A 146 -21.97 6.66 8.03
C GLU A 146 -22.71 6.43 6.71
N ARG A 147 -23.57 5.41 6.65
CA ARG A 147 -24.47 5.24 5.50
C ARG A 147 -25.70 6.10 5.73
N ILE A 148 -25.95 7.02 4.81
CA ILE A 148 -27.15 7.87 4.82
C ILE A 148 -28.29 7.15 4.09
N ASP A 149 -27.96 6.49 2.98
CA ASP A 149 -28.89 5.76 2.12
C ASP A 149 -28.14 4.64 1.37
N GLU A 150 -28.83 3.81 0.59
CA GLU A 150 -28.25 2.69 -0.17
C GLU A 150 -27.10 3.11 -1.10
N ARG A 151 -27.12 4.36 -1.58
CA ARG A 151 -26.13 4.91 -2.50
C ARG A 151 -25.36 6.13 -1.96
N ALA A 152 -25.54 6.47 -0.69
CA ALA A 152 -24.95 7.67 -0.10
C ALA A 152 -24.31 7.37 1.27
N SER A 153 -23.09 7.89 1.46
CA SER A 153 -22.38 7.78 2.73
C SER A 153 -21.60 9.05 3.05
N ILE A 154 -21.47 9.36 4.34
CA ILE A 154 -20.59 10.41 4.87
C ILE A 154 -19.40 9.76 5.58
N GLY A 155 -18.20 10.24 5.26
CA GLY A 155 -16.99 9.85 5.97
C GLY A 155 -16.70 10.83 7.12
N HIS A 156 -16.54 10.29 8.31
CA HIS A 156 -16.04 11.01 9.48
C HIS A 156 -14.60 10.61 9.74
N SER A 157 -13.74 11.57 10.07
CA SER A 157 -12.35 11.27 10.39
C SER A 157 -11.81 12.15 11.50
N ARG A 158 -10.92 11.57 12.30
CA ARG A 158 -10.15 12.27 13.34
C ARG A 158 -8.70 11.87 13.17
N THR A 159 -7.85 12.85 12.85
CA THR A 159 -6.42 12.63 12.63
C THR A 159 -5.61 13.41 13.63
N GLU A 160 -4.61 12.75 14.22
CA GLU A 160 -3.66 13.36 15.14
C GLU A 160 -2.25 13.11 14.64
N GLU A 161 -1.46 14.18 14.52
CA GLU A 161 -0.07 14.11 14.07
C GLU A 161 0.91 14.41 15.20
N TYR A 162 2.03 13.72 15.17
CA TYR A 162 3.10 13.82 16.16
C TYR A 162 4.44 13.92 15.45
N ALA A 163 5.22 14.94 15.79
CA ALA A 163 6.62 15.04 15.38
C ALA A 163 7.52 14.29 16.37
N VAL A 164 8.44 13.48 15.84
CA VAL A 164 9.50 12.84 16.62
C VAL A 164 10.66 13.83 16.74
N ARG A 165 10.98 14.26 17.97
CA ARG A 165 12.10 15.16 18.26
C ARG A 165 13.03 14.49 19.27
N GLY A 166 14.09 13.85 18.77
CA GLY A 166 15.01 13.09 19.59
C GLY A 166 14.29 11.91 20.26
N LYS A 167 14.17 11.94 21.59
CA LYS A 167 13.52 10.89 22.42
C LYS A 167 12.07 11.22 22.81
N ARG A 168 11.44 12.21 22.18
CA ARG A 168 10.11 12.71 22.56
C ARG A 168 9.18 12.83 21.36
N LEU A 169 7.89 12.58 21.59
CA LEU A 169 6.82 12.92 20.67
C LEU A 169 6.25 14.30 21.02
N VAL A 170 6.03 15.13 20.01
CA VAL A 170 5.40 16.44 20.15
C VAL A 170 4.15 16.45 19.27
N LYS A 171 2.98 16.58 19.89
CA LYS A 171 1.71 16.68 19.16
C LYS A 171 1.71 17.96 18.32
N LEU A 172 1.45 17.81 17.03
CA LEU A 172 1.28 18.93 16.10
C LEU A 172 -0.16 19.42 16.21
N LYS A 173 -0.33 20.72 16.45
CA LYS A 173 -1.64 21.37 16.31
C LYS A 173 -1.82 21.74 14.84
N TYR A 174 -2.98 21.43 14.29
CA TYR A 174 -3.41 22.13 13.08
C TYR A 174 -3.91 23.49 13.54
N ASP A 175 -3.20 24.55 13.15
CA ASP A 175 -3.80 25.87 13.14
C ASP A 175 -4.87 25.79 12.04
N MET A 176 -6.14 25.74 12.46
CA MET A 176 -7.24 25.96 11.53
C MET A 176 -7.21 27.46 11.21
N GLU A 177 -6.57 27.83 10.10
CA GLU A 177 -6.77 29.14 9.46
C GLU A 177 -8.24 29.31 9.02
#